data_AF-A0A975TY33-F1
#
_entry.id   AF-A0A975TY33-F1
#
_cell.length_a   1.000
_cell.length_b   1.000
_cell.length_c   1.000
_cell.angle_alpha   90.00
_cell.angle_beta   90.00
_cell.angle_gamma   90.00
#
_symmetry.space_group_name_H-M   'P 1'
#
loop_
_entity.id
_entity.type
_entity.pdbx_description
1 polymer ?
#
loop_
_entity_poly.entity_id
_entity_poly.type
_entity_poly.pdbx_seq_one_letter_code
_entity_poly.pdbx_strand_id
1 'polypeptide(L)'
;MFRTLTTLVNGANARAEERVRDHYSIELIDQKIREAEASLKAAKFSLASLIQRERSEARQVDALSNRIADLTSRAKLALADGREDMATEAAGAIAQLENELKVRHTTVERLETRILKLRHSVEGATRRITDLKQGAIAARAAKKEADIQRHLGRHVSQDTAFEEAEELIARVLNRDDPFEQTQILREIDEGLDRSDMTERLSDTGYGDPLKSTAADVMQRLRANT
;
A
#
# COMPACT_ATOMS: atom_id res chain seq x y z
N MET A 1 30.81 -26.96 -24.34
CA MET A 1 31.50 -25.65 -24.19
C MET A 1 30.64 -24.45 -24.61
N PHE A 2 29.66 -24.59 -25.52
CA PHE A 2 28.77 -23.47 -25.88
C PHE A 2 27.88 -22.96 -24.72
N ARG A 3 27.44 -23.86 -23.83
CA ARG A 3 26.58 -23.55 -22.67
C ARG A 3 27.29 -22.70 -21.59
N THR A 4 28.60 -22.84 -21.42
CA THR A 4 29.39 -22.01 -20.49
C THR A 4 29.62 -20.61 -21.03
N LEU A 5 29.81 -20.46 -22.35
CA LEU A 5 29.89 -19.16 -23.02
C LEU A 5 28.56 -18.38 -22.98
N THR A 6 27.41 -19.05 -23.16
CA THR A 6 26.09 -18.39 -23.05
C THR A 6 25.79 -17.95 -21.61
N THR A 7 26.15 -18.76 -20.61
CA THR A 7 26.01 -18.38 -19.19
C THR A 7 26.96 -17.23 -18.80
N LEU A 8 28.17 -17.17 -19.35
CA LEU A 8 29.10 -16.06 -19.15
C LEU A 8 28.62 -14.76 -19.80
N VAL A 9 28.05 -14.82 -21.01
CA VAL A 9 27.47 -13.63 -21.69
C VAL A 9 26.22 -13.14 -20.97
N ASN A 10 25.30 -14.03 -20.58
CA ASN A 10 24.12 -13.66 -19.78
C ASN A 10 24.51 -13.16 -18.38
N GLY A 11 25.51 -13.79 -17.75
CA GLY A 11 26.05 -13.35 -16.46
C GLY A 11 26.85 -12.05 -16.54
N ALA A 12 27.52 -11.77 -17.66
CA ALA A 12 28.21 -10.49 -17.91
C ALA A 12 27.22 -9.37 -18.23
N ASN A 13 26.12 -9.67 -18.92
CA ASN A 13 25.04 -8.73 -19.19
C ASN A 13 24.25 -8.40 -17.92
N ALA A 14 23.95 -9.41 -17.09
CA ALA A 14 23.37 -9.21 -15.76
C ALA A 14 24.30 -8.38 -14.85
N ARG A 15 25.60 -8.69 -14.82
CA ARG A 15 26.60 -7.90 -14.07
C ARG A 15 26.83 -6.50 -14.64
N ALA A 16 26.67 -6.30 -15.95
CA ALA A 16 26.73 -4.97 -16.57
C ALA A 16 25.48 -4.16 -16.23
N GLU A 17 24.31 -4.77 -16.27
CA GLU A 17 23.04 -4.15 -15.87
C GLU A 17 23.02 -3.82 -14.36
N GLU A 18 23.56 -4.71 -13.52
CA GLU A 18 23.73 -4.50 -12.07
C GLU A 18 24.71 -3.35 -11.79
N ARG A 19 25.85 -3.28 -12.47
CA ARG A 19 26.79 -2.14 -12.36
C ARG A 19 26.19 -0.82 -12.84
N VAL A 20 25.42 -0.83 -13.92
CA VAL A 20 24.71 0.37 -14.42
C VAL A 20 23.61 0.79 -13.44
N ARG A 21 22.84 -0.17 -12.90
CA ARG A 21 21.85 0.09 -11.85
C ARG A 21 22.48 0.59 -10.56
N ASP A 22 23.65 0.10 -10.15
CA ASP A 22 24.36 0.60 -8.96
C ASP A 22 24.88 2.02 -9.18
N HIS A 23 25.40 2.30 -10.38
CA HIS A 23 25.88 3.64 -10.74
C HIS A 23 24.74 4.67 -10.76
N TYR A 24 23.62 4.33 -11.40
CA TYR A 24 22.42 5.17 -11.54
C TYR A 24 21.31 4.87 -10.50
N SER A 25 21.64 4.16 -9.43
CA SER A 25 20.67 3.64 -8.44
C SER A 25 19.78 4.74 -7.88
N ILE A 26 20.38 5.87 -7.50
CA ILE A 26 19.67 7.04 -6.97
C ILE A 26 18.74 7.67 -8.02
N GLU A 27 19.21 7.84 -9.25
CA GLU A 27 18.42 8.43 -10.35
C GLU A 27 17.25 7.53 -10.73
N LEU A 28 17.45 6.22 -10.73
CA LEU A 28 16.41 5.22 -10.98
C LEU A 28 15.36 5.22 -9.86
N ILE A 29 15.78 5.31 -8.59
CA ILE A 29 14.88 5.45 -7.44
C ILE A 29 14.02 6.71 -7.59
N ASP A 30 14.62 7.85 -7.92
CA ASP A 30 13.90 9.11 -8.12
C ASP A 30 12.90 9.03 -9.28
N GLN A 31 13.29 8.40 -10.38
CA GLN A 31 12.39 8.18 -11.50
C GLN A 31 11.20 7.31 -11.11
N LYS A 32 11.43 6.22 -10.37
CA LYS A 32 10.35 5.33 -9.91
C LYS A 32 9.44 6.02 -8.89
N ILE A 33 9.96 6.89 -8.04
CA ILE A 33 9.15 7.73 -7.14
C ILE A 33 8.26 8.67 -7.96
N ARG A 34 8.80 9.36 -8.97
CA ARG A 34 7.99 10.25 -9.84
C ARG A 34 6.88 9.50 -10.58
N GLU A 35 7.17 8.32 -11.12
CA GLU A 35 6.17 7.46 -11.78
C GLU A 35 5.07 7.00 -10.81
N ALA A 36 5.46 6.63 -9.58
CA ALA A 36 4.52 6.25 -8.54
C ALA A 36 3.62 7.43 -8.11
N GLU A 37 4.18 8.64 -7.99
CA GLU A 37 3.42 9.85 -7.68
C GLU A 37 2.42 10.23 -8.78
N ALA A 38 2.81 10.12 -10.05
CA ALA A 38 1.91 10.34 -11.18
C ALA A 38 0.74 9.33 -11.15
N SER A 39 1.04 8.06 -10.88
CA SER A 39 0.03 7.00 -10.72
C SER A 39 -0.90 7.27 -9.52
N LEU A 40 -0.35 7.71 -8.39
CA LEU A 40 -1.13 8.11 -7.22
C LEU A 40 -2.06 9.28 -7.53
N LYS A 41 -1.58 10.28 -8.27
CA LYS A 41 -2.38 11.43 -8.69
C LYS A 41 -3.55 10.99 -9.57
N ALA A 42 -3.31 10.11 -10.55
CA ALA A 42 -4.37 9.53 -11.37
C ALA A 42 -5.40 8.75 -10.53
N ALA A 43 -4.94 7.94 -9.57
CA ALA A 43 -5.82 7.20 -8.66
C ALA A 43 -6.70 8.14 -7.80
N LYS A 44 -6.15 9.26 -7.33
CA LYS A 44 -6.91 10.30 -6.60
C LYS A 44 -7.99 10.95 -7.46
N PHE A 45 -7.70 11.25 -8.73
CA PHE A 45 -8.71 11.76 -9.66
C PHE A 45 -9.82 10.74 -9.92
N SER A 46 -9.48 9.48 -10.14
CA SER A 46 -10.47 8.40 -10.29
C SER A 46 -11.36 8.26 -9.04
N LEU A 47 -10.77 8.36 -7.85
CA LEU A 47 -11.52 8.36 -6.60
C LEU A 47 -12.49 9.54 -6.50
N ALA A 48 -12.04 10.75 -6.83
CA ALA A 48 -12.89 11.95 -6.85
C ALA A 48 -14.07 11.79 -7.84
N SER A 49 -13.80 11.25 -9.03
CA SER A 49 -14.84 10.97 -10.03
C SER A 49 -15.88 9.96 -9.53
N LEU A 50 -15.45 8.89 -8.85
CA LEU A 50 -16.36 7.92 -8.25
C LEU A 50 -17.21 8.55 -7.15
N ILE A 51 -16.62 9.37 -6.27
CA ILE A 51 -17.36 10.08 -5.21
C ILE A 51 -18.39 11.04 -5.82
N GLN A 52 -18.02 11.77 -6.87
CA GLN A 52 -18.97 12.66 -7.55
C GLN A 52 -20.15 11.88 -8.15
N ARG A 53 -19.88 10.71 -8.74
CA ARG A 53 -20.92 9.86 -9.32
C ARG A 53 -21.83 9.28 -8.24
N GLU A 54 -21.28 8.80 -7.14
CA GLU A 54 -22.04 8.30 -5.98
C GLU A 54 -23.00 9.38 -5.45
N ARG A 55 -22.48 10.58 -5.18
CA ARG A 55 -23.33 11.73 -4.76
C ARG A 55 -24.42 12.08 -5.76
N SER A 56 -24.14 11.93 -7.05
CA SER A 56 -25.14 12.16 -8.08
C SER A 56 -26.26 11.12 -8.04
N GLU A 57 -25.92 9.84 -7.87
CA GLU A 57 -26.92 8.77 -7.76
C GLU A 57 -27.71 8.87 -6.44
N ALA A 58 -27.06 9.23 -5.33
CA ALA A 58 -27.72 9.48 -4.05
C ALA A 58 -28.79 10.58 -4.16
N ARG A 59 -28.49 11.69 -4.86
CA ARG A 59 -29.50 12.73 -5.13
C ARG A 59 -30.66 12.23 -5.99
N GLN A 60 -30.42 11.32 -6.92
CA GLN A 60 -31.50 10.71 -7.72
C GLN A 60 -32.37 9.78 -6.87
N VAL A 61 -31.76 9.03 -5.95
CA VAL A 61 -32.46 8.23 -4.94
C VAL A 61 -33.38 9.11 -4.08
N ASP A 62 -32.88 10.25 -3.59
CA ASP A 62 -33.68 11.19 -2.78
C ASP A 62 -34.86 11.75 -3.58
N ALA A 63 -34.62 12.16 -4.84
CA ALA A 63 -35.65 12.70 -5.72
C ALA A 63 -36.76 11.67 -6.03
N LEU A 64 -36.39 10.42 -6.32
CA LEU A 64 -37.35 9.34 -6.54
C LEU A 64 -38.14 9.01 -5.27
N SER A 65 -37.47 8.95 -4.12
CA SER A 65 -38.11 8.68 -2.82
C SER A 65 -39.17 9.74 -2.49
N ASN A 66 -38.85 11.01 -2.70
CA ASN A 66 -39.80 12.11 -2.50
C ASN A 66 -40.99 12.03 -3.47
N ARG A 67 -40.73 11.66 -4.74
CA ARG A 67 -41.79 11.50 -5.75
C ARG A 67 -42.72 10.33 -5.42
N ILE A 68 -42.17 9.21 -4.94
CA ILE A 68 -42.94 8.07 -4.45
C ILE A 68 -43.81 8.48 -3.26
N ALA A 69 -43.26 9.23 -2.31
CA ALA A 69 -44.00 9.68 -1.14
C ALA A 69 -45.17 10.61 -1.50
N ASP A 70 -44.96 11.60 -2.38
CA ASP A 70 -46.02 12.50 -2.87
C ASP A 70 -47.11 11.72 -3.62
N LEU A 71 -46.72 10.84 -4.55
CA LEU A 71 -47.68 10.05 -5.32
C LEU A 71 -48.46 9.07 -4.42
N THR A 72 -47.80 8.49 -3.42
CA THR A 72 -48.45 7.64 -2.41
C THR A 72 -49.49 8.41 -1.60
N SER A 73 -49.18 9.66 -1.21
CA SER A 73 -50.14 10.51 -0.50
C SER A 73 -51.38 10.81 -1.35
N ARG A 74 -51.17 11.15 -2.63
CA ARG A 74 -52.27 11.40 -3.58
C ARG A 74 -53.10 10.16 -3.89
N ALA A 75 -52.47 9.00 -4.03
CA ALA A 75 -53.16 7.73 -4.24
C ALA A 75 -54.08 7.37 -3.07
N LYS A 76 -53.64 7.64 -1.82
CA LYS A 76 -54.47 7.45 -0.62
C LYS A 76 -55.68 8.36 -0.60
N LEU A 77 -55.53 9.62 -1.03
CA LEU A 77 -56.67 10.55 -1.15
C LEU A 77 -57.66 10.08 -2.21
N ALA A 78 -57.18 9.63 -3.38
CA ALA A 78 -58.05 9.09 -4.42
C ALA A 78 -58.84 7.86 -3.93
N LEU A 79 -58.23 6.96 -3.15
CA LEU A 79 -58.94 5.84 -2.52
C LEU A 79 -60.00 6.30 -1.53
N ALA A 80 -59.69 7.30 -0.70
CA ALA A 80 -60.65 7.86 0.26
C ALA A 80 -61.86 8.50 -0.44
N ASP A 81 -61.65 9.11 -1.62
CA ASP A 81 -62.68 9.70 -2.46
C ASP A 81 -63.41 8.68 -3.36
N GLY A 82 -63.11 7.38 -3.23
CA GLY A 82 -63.73 6.31 -4.03
C GLY A 82 -63.28 6.26 -5.50
N ARG A 83 -62.21 6.98 -5.85
CA ARG A 83 -61.60 7.01 -7.19
C ARG A 83 -60.59 5.88 -7.36
N GLU A 84 -61.09 4.65 -7.35
CA GLU A 84 -60.26 3.44 -7.51
C GLU A 84 -59.51 3.40 -8.85
N ASP A 85 -60.08 4.01 -9.90
CA ASP A 85 -59.45 4.17 -11.21
C ASP A 85 -58.11 4.92 -11.11
N MET A 86 -58.13 6.09 -10.48
CA MET A 86 -56.96 6.94 -10.28
C MET A 86 -55.95 6.32 -9.30
N ALA A 87 -56.44 5.67 -8.26
CA ALA A 87 -55.59 4.97 -7.30
C ALA A 87 -54.83 3.80 -7.95
N THR A 88 -55.48 3.05 -8.84
CA THR A 88 -54.87 1.93 -9.56
C THR A 88 -53.77 2.42 -10.51
N GLU A 89 -54.01 3.52 -11.24
CA GLU A 89 -52.99 4.14 -12.09
C GLU A 89 -51.79 4.64 -11.26
N ALA A 90 -52.06 5.32 -10.14
CA ALA A 90 -51.02 5.79 -9.24
C ALA A 90 -50.18 4.63 -8.67
N ALA A 91 -50.80 3.51 -8.30
CA ALA A 91 -50.10 2.31 -7.84
C ALA A 91 -49.16 1.74 -8.91
N GLY A 92 -49.59 1.71 -10.18
CA GLY A 92 -48.74 1.30 -11.29
C GLY A 92 -47.52 2.20 -11.47
N ALA A 93 -47.71 3.52 -11.38
CA ALA A 93 -46.62 4.48 -11.45
C ALA A 93 -45.66 4.40 -10.24
N ILE A 94 -46.18 4.20 -9.02
CA ILE A 94 -45.36 3.97 -7.82
C ILE A 94 -44.50 2.73 -8.00
N ALA A 95 -45.06 1.62 -8.48
CA ALA A 95 -44.31 0.38 -8.70
C ALA A 95 -43.15 0.57 -9.68
N GLN A 96 -43.33 1.36 -10.75
CA GLN A 96 -42.24 1.70 -11.68
C GLN A 96 -41.14 2.51 -10.99
N LEU A 97 -41.51 3.53 -10.20
CA LEU A 97 -40.55 4.37 -9.47
C LEU A 97 -39.79 3.57 -8.40
N GLU A 98 -40.46 2.67 -7.68
CA GLU A 98 -39.82 1.79 -6.67
C GLU A 98 -38.82 0.82 -7.30
N ASN A 99 -39.15 0.27 -8.49
CA ASN A 99 -38.22 -0.56 -9.25
C ASN A 99 -36.97 0.22 -9.68
N GLU A 100 -37.14 1.45 -10.17
CA GLU A 100 -36.01 2.33 -10.49
C GLU A 100 -35.19 2.67 -9.24
N LEU A 101 -35.85 3.02 -8.14
CA LEU A 101 -35.23 3.36 -6.86
C LEU A 101 -34.36 2.20 -6.36
N LYS A 102 -34.85 0.96 -6.45
CA LYS A 102 -34.10 -0.24 -6.06
C LYS A 102 -32.81 -0.39 -6.89
N VAL A 103 -32.89 -0.22 -8.21
CA VAL A 103 -31.70 -0.28 -9.09
C VAL A 103 -30.69 0.80 -8.74
N ARG A 104 -31.16 2.01 -8.43
CA ARG A 104 -30.29 3.12 -8.03
C ARG A 104 -29.64 2.90 -6.68
N HIS A 105 -30.37 2.39 -5.67
CA HIS A 105 -29.79 2.00 -4.39
C HIS A 105 -28.66 0.98 -4.56
N THR A 106 -28.90 -0.11 -5.31
CA THR A 106 -27.83 -1.09 -5.60
C THR A 106 -26.64 -0.46 -6.30
N THR A 107 -26.87 0.57 -7.14
CA THR A 107 -25.79 1.31 -7.79
C THR A 107 -24.98 2.16 -6.80
N VAL A 108 -25.65 2.86 -5.88
CA VAL A 108 -25.02 3.62 -4.80
C VAL A 108 -24.17 2.71 -3.92
N GLU A 109 -24.73 1.62 -3.40
CA GLU A 109 -24.03 0.64 -2.54
C GLU A 109 -22.75 0.09 -3.22
N ARG A 110 -22.85 -0.21 -4.53
CA ARG A 110 -21.70 -0.67 -5.32
C ARG A 110 -20.65 0.41 -5.49
N LEU A 111 -21.05 1.67 -5.67
CA LEU A 111 -20.14 2.80 -5.77
C LEU A 111 -19.45 3.06 -4.43
N GLU A 112 -20.18 3.06 -3.31
CA GLU A 112 -19.63 3.20 -1.96
C GLU A 112 -18.57 2.13 -1.67
N THR A 113 -18.87 0.86 -1.98
CA THR A 113 -17.91 -0.24 -1.83
C THR A 113 -16.64 -0.01 -2.65
N ARG A 114 -16.77 0.47 -3.89
CA ARG A 114 -15.62 0.78 -4.75
C ARG A 114 -14.82 1.97 -4.23
N ILE A 115 -15.50 3.02 -3.74
CA ILE A 115 -14.89 4.21 -3.15
C ILE A 115 -14.07 3.81 -1.92
N LEU A 116 -14.60 2.98 -1.03
CA LEU A 116 -13.89 2.51 0.17
C LEU A 116 -12.61 1.74 -0.20
N LYS A 117 -12.71 0.79 -1.13
CA LYS A 117 -11.55 0.01 -1.60
C LYS A 117 -10.48 0.90 -2.24
N LEU A 118 -10.89 1.85 -3.09
CA LEU A 118 -9.96 2.74 -3.76
C LEU A 118 -9.33 3.75 -2.79
N ARG A 119 -10.09 4.26 -1.81
CA ARG A 119 -9.57 5.11 -0.74
C ARG A 119 -8.47 4.40 0.04
N HIS A 120 -8.71 3.16 0.49
CA HIS A 120 -7.71 2.37 1.19
C HIS A 120 -6.46 2.14 0.33
N SER A 121 -6.63 1.85 -0.96
CA SER A 121 -5.52 1.66 -1.90
C SER A 121 -4.70 2.94 -2.09
N VAL A 122 -5.36 4.10 -2.20
CA VAL A 122 -4.73 5.42 -2.31
C VAL A 122 -3.96 5.77 -1.04
N GLU A 123 -4.50 5.49 0.14
CA GLU A 123 -3.82 5.69 1.42
C GLU A 123 -2.57 4.80 1.54
N GLY A 124 -2.70 3.51 1.20
CA GLY A 124 -1.57 2.58 1.19
C GLY A 124 -0.48 2.99 0.21
N ALA A 125 -0.85 3.40 -1.01
CA ALA A 125 0.11 3.93 -1.99
C ALA A 125 0.78 5.22 -1.52
N THR A 126 0.03 6.11 -0.84
CA THR A 126 0.59 7.34 -0.27
C THR A 126 1.65 7.03 0.79
N ARG A 127 1.39 6.10 1.72
CA ARG A 127 2.37 5.68 2.73
C ARG A 127 3.62 5.09 2.08
N ARG A 128 3.47 4.16 1.13
CA ARG A 128 4.59 3.56 0.40
C ARG A 128 5.45 4.60 -0.33
N ILE A 129 4.85 5.61 -0.95
CA ILE A 129 5.60 6.68 -1.62
C ILE A 129 6.38 7.50 -0.59
N THR A 130 5.81 7.79 0.58
CA THR A 130 6.54 8.43 1.67
C THR A 130 7.73 7.59 2.12
N ASP A 131 7.53 6.29 2.33
CA ASP A 131 8.61 5.37 2.73
C ASP A 131 9.72 5.29 1.66
N LEU A 132 9.35 5.23 0.38
CA LEU A 132 10.29 5.26 -0.74
C LEU A 132 11.11 6.56 -0.77
N LYS A 133 10.49 7.71 -0.51
CA LYS A 133 11.21 9.00 -0.42
C LYS A 133 12.20 9.02 0.73
N GLN A 134 11.82 8.50 1.90
CA GLN A 134 12.74 8.39 3.04
C GLN A 134 13.89 7.41 2.75
N GLY A 135 13.57 6.25 2.16
CA GLY A 135 14.57 5.29 1.70
C GLY A 135 15.52 5.88 0.67
N ALA A 136 15.04 6.73 -0.23
CA ALA A 136 15.88 7.43 -1.21
C ALA A 136 16.84 8.43 -0.53
N ILE A 137 16.41 9.13 0.52
CA ILE A 137 17.28 10.02 1.31
C ILE A 137 18.38 9.21 2.00
N ALA A 138 18.01 8.10 2.66
CA ALA A 138 18.97 7.21 3.32
C ALA A 138 19.97 6.60 2.31
N ALA A 139 19.49 6.14 1.16
CA ALA A 139 20.35 5.59 0.10
C ALA A 139 21.36 6.63 -0.43
N ARG A 140 20.95 7.90 -0.59
CA ARG A 140 21.87 8.99 -0.97
C ARG A 140 22.93 9.23 0.09
N ALA A 141 22.54 9.24 1.37
CA ALA A 141 23.48 9.43 2.48
C ALA A 141 24.51 8.30 2.52
N ALA A 142 24.06 7.04 2.44
CA ALA A 142 24.93 5.87 2.41
C ALA A 142 25.88 5.85 1.20
N LYS A 143 25.39 6.22 0.01
CA LYS A 143 26.24 6.32 -1.19
C LYS A 143 27.32 7.39 -1.01
N LYS A 144 26.96 8.57 -0.48
CA LYS A 144 27.91 9.65 -0.19
C LYS A 144 28.97 9.23 0.83
N GLU A 145 28.57 8.54 1.89
CA GLU A 145 29.49 7.99 2.89
C GLU A 145 30.46 6.98 2.28
N ALA A 146 29.96 6.02 1.50
CA ALA A 146 30.79 5.03 0.81
C ALA A 146 31.77 5.67 -0.18
N ASP A 147 31.34 6.71 -0.90
CA ASP A 147 32.21 7.46 -1.81
C ASP A 147 33.31 8.21 -1.03
N ILE A 148 32.98 8.87 0.09
CA ILE A 148 33.97 9.50 0.98
C ILE A 148 34.96 8.45 1.52
N GLN A 149 34.49 7.30 2.00
CA GLN A 149 35.35 6.22 2.50
C GLN A 149 36.27 5.67 1.40
N ARG A 150 35.78 5.52 0.17
CA ARG A 150 36.62 5.12 -0.98
C ARG A 150 37.68 6.16 -1.32
N HIS A 151 37.32 7.45 -1.26
CA HIS A 151 38.26 8.54 -1.48
C HIS A 151 39.29 8.64 -0.35
N LEU A 152 38.86 8.52 0.90
CA LEU A 152 39.75 8.50 2.07
C LEU A 152 40.67 7.29 2.04
N GLY A 153 40.16 6.09 1.77
CA GLY A 153 40.98 4.89 1.60
C GLY A 153 42.00 5.03 0.48
N ARG A 154 41.66 5.74 -0.62
CA ARG A 154 42.61 6.05 -1.70
C ARG A 154 43.67 7.08 -1.30
N HIS A 155 43.37 8.00 -0.37
CA HIS A 155 44.33 8.96 0.19
C HIS A 155 45.18 8.36 1.32
N VAL A 156 44.61 7.53 2.19
CA VAL A 156 45.33 6.79 3.24
C VAL A 156 46.28 5.75 2.63
N SER A 157 45.93 5.16 1.47
CA SER A 157 46.86 4.31 0.69
C SER A 157 48.03 5.09 0.06
N GLN A 158 48.04 6.43 0.13
CA GLN A 158 49.09 7.29 -0.42
C GLN A 158 49.79 8.16 0.64
N ASP A 159 49.28 8.28 1.86
CA ASP A 159 50.01 8.88 2.98
C ASP A 159 50.96 7.85 3.61
N THR A 160 52.03 7.56 2.87
CA THR A 160 53.23 6.86 3.37
C THR A 160 53.82 7.53 4.62
N ALA A 161 53.42 8.78 4.92
CA ALA A 161 53.83 9.52 6.10
C ALA A 161 53.21 8.98 7.41
N PHE A 162 52.00 8.41 7.37
CA PHE A 162 51.40 7.79 8.57
C PHE A 162 52.04 6.42 8.84
N GLU A 163 52.25 5.61 7.80
CA GLU A 163 52.99 4.34 7.91
C GLU A 163 54.46 4.57 8.29
N GLU A 164 55.16 5.56 7.70
CA GLU A 164 56.53 5.93 8.10
C GLU A 164 56.59 6.46 9.54
N ALA A 165 55.59 7.22 9.99
CA ALA A 165 55.52 7.70 11.37
C ALA A 165 55.25 6.53 12.33
N GLU A 166 54.36 5.59 12.00
CA GLU A 166 54.13 4.37 12.78
C GLU A 166 55.36 3.46 12.79
N GLU A 167 56.07 3.34 11.68
CA GLU A 167 57.31 2.55 11.59
C GLU A 167 58.47 3.20 12.35
N LEU A 168 58.58 4.54 12.32
CA LEU A 168 59.52 5.31 13.16
C LEU A 168 59.17 5.20 14.65
N ILE A 169 57.89 5.31 15.00
CA ILE A 169 57.40 5.17 16.38
C ILE A 169 57.64 3.72 16.87
N ALA A 170 57.37 2.71 16.06
CA ALA A 170 57.66 1.32 16.37
C ALA A 170 59.17 1.04 16.50
N ARG A 171 60.01 1.70 15.71
CA ARG A 171 61.47 1.58 15.80
C ARG A 171 62.05 2.27 17.04
N VAL A 172 61.37 3.30 17.55
CA VAL A 172 61.70 3.98 18.82
C VAL A 172 61.15 3.23 20.04
N LEU A 173 59.97 2.64 19.94
CA LEU A 173 59.31 1.87 21.02
C LEU A 173 59.86 0.44 21.15
N ASN A 174 60.34 -0.19 20.07
CA ASN A 174 60.99 -1.52 20.12
C ASN A 174 62.47 -1.46 20.53
N ARG A 175 62.91 -0.34 21.11
CA ARG A 175 64.18 -0.27 21.82
C ARG A 175 63.93 -0.58 23.28
N ASP A 176 64.00 -1.88 23.57
CA ASP A 176 64.10 -2.57 24.87
C ASP A 176 62.85 -2.63 25.79
N ASP A 177 62.21 -3.81 25.89
CA ASP A 177 62.00 -4.56 27.15
C ASP A 177 61.55 -6.04 26.88
N PRO A 178 62.32 -7.07 27.26
CA PRO A 178 62.05 -8.47 26.85
C PRO A 178 61.24 -9.31 27.85
N PHE A 179 60.03 -8.92 28.29
CA PHE A 179 59.28 -9.74 29.29
C PHE A 179 57.73 -9.88 29.22
N GLU A 180 57.00 -9.38 28.22
CA GLU A 180 55.52 -9.32 28.28
C GLU A 180 54.78 -10.10 27.16
N GLN A 181 55.25 -11.30 26.76
CA GLN A 181 54.63 -12.06 25.66
C GLN A 181 53.89 -13.36 26.07
N THR A 182 53.71 -13.63 27.36
CA THR A 182 53.22 -14.95 27.80
C THR A 182 51.80 -14.97 28.37
N GLN A 183 51.13 -13.83 28.57
CA GLN A 183 49.92 -13.81 29.42
C GLN A 183 48.58 -13.54 28.73
N ILE A 184 48.53 -13.09 27.48
CA ILE A 184 47.27 -12.62 26.87
C ILE A 184 46.58 -13.67 25.97
N LEU A 185 47.26 -14.78 25.63
CA LEU A 185 46.68 -15.87 24.83
C LEU A 185 45.71 -16.80 25.58
N ARG A 186 45.25 -16.42 26.78
CA ARG A 186 44.37 -17.26 27.63
C ARG A 186 42.94 -16.76 27.82
N GLU A 187 42.54 -15.66 27.20
CA GLU A 187 41.17 -15.12 27.33
C GLU A 187 40.41 -15.10 26.00
N ILE A 188 40.45 -16.23 25.29
CA ILE A 188 39.43 -16.60 24.31
C ILE A 188 39.03 -18.05 24.62
N ASP A 189 38.06 -18.23 25.52
CA ASP A 189 37.19 -19.41 25.56
C ASP A 189 36.01 -19.13 26.51
N GLU A 190 34.81 -19.59 26.13
CA GLU A 190 33.50 -19.43 26.79
C GLU A 190 32.70 -18.16 26.39
N GLY A 191 31.57 -18.23 25.67
CA GLY A 191 30.74 -19.37 25.31
C GLY A 191 29.70 -19.03 24.22
N LEU A 192 29.51 -20.00 23.33
CA LEU A 192 28.39 -20.18 22.41
C LEU A 192 27.13 -20.54 23.20
N ASP A 193 25.93 -20.09 22.78
CA ASP A 193 25.02 -21.01 22.07
C ASP A 193 23.75 -20.33 21.50
N ARG A 194 23.23 -20.94 20.44
CA ARG A 194 22.12 -20.53 19.57
C ARG A 194 21.14 -21.69 19.49
N SER A 195 19.85 -21.44 19.68
CA SER A 195 18.75 -22.26 19.14
C SER A 195 17.41 -21.63 19.52
N ASP A 196 16.31 -21.80 18.81
CA ASP A 196 16.00 -22.01 17.41
C ASP A 196 14.50 -21.68 17.32
N MET A 197 14.08 -21.25 16.14
CA MET A 197 12.69 -21.07 15.77
C MET A 197 11.99 -22.44 15.77
N THR A 198 10.79 -22.55 16.32
CA THR A 198 9.58 -23.07 15.63
C THR A 198 8.46 -23.26 16.66
N GLU A 199 7.26 -22.82 16.27
CA GLU A 199 5.93 -23.12 16.81
C GLU A 199 5.20 -21.91 17.40
N ARG A 200 4.00 -21.52 16.96
CA ARG A 200 3.13 -22.00 15.89
C ARG A 200 2.01 -20.96 15.74
N LEU A 201 1.50 -20.86 14.52
CA LEU A 201 0.53 -19.88 14.01
C LEU A 201 -0.91 -20.04 14.58
N SER A 202 -1.57 -18.89 14.74
CA SER A 202 -2.99 -18.50 14.48
C SER A 202 -4.16 -19.50 14.63
N ASP A 203 -5.23 -19.04 15.31
CA ASP A 203 -6.66 -19.39 15.10
C ASP A 203 -7.53 -18.26 15.72
N THR A 204 -8.04 -17.22 15.05
CA THR A 204 -9.18 -17.07 14.08
C THR A 204 -10.52 -17.65 14.60
N GLY A 205 -11.60 -16.92 14.92
CA GLY A 205 -11.99 -15.52 14.66
C GLY A 205 -13.33 -15.39 13.88
N TYR A 206 -14.42 -15.96 14.42
CA TYR A 206 -15.87 -15.66 14.29
C TYR A 206 -16.56 -15.28 12.95
N GLY A 207 -17.76 -15.87 12.74
CA GLY A 207 -18.99 -15.12 12.37
C GLY A 207 -19.88 -15.71 11.25
N ASP A 208 -21.17 -15.89 11.55
CA ASP A 208 -22.19 -16.50 10.70
C ASP A 208 -22.95 -15.54 9.74
N PRO A 209 -23.67 -16.05 8.72
CA PRO A 209 -23.99 -15.33 7.47
C PRO A 209 -25.18 -14.35 7.50
N LEU A 210 -25.09 -13.37 6.59
CA LEU A 210 -26.13 -12.40 6.22
C LEU A 210 -27.04 -12.92 5.08
N LYS A 211 -28.37 -12.85 5.25
CA LYS A 211 -29.35 -12.11 4.41
C LYS A 211 -30.80 -12.60 4.59
N SER A 212 -31.76 -11.66 4.55
CA SER A 212 -33.21 -11.89 4.58
C SER A 212 -33.83 -11.97 3.17
N THR A 213 -35.05 -12.52 3.09
CA THR A 213 -35.78 -12.85 1.85
C THR A 213 -37.11 -12.10 1.71
N ALA A 214 -37.73 -12.17 0.52
CA ALA A 214 -38.97 -11.46 0.20
C ALA A 214 -40.20 -11.90 1.05
N ALA A 215 -40.18 -13.09 1.64
CA ALA A 215 -41.19 -13.53 2.60
C ALA A 215 -41.13 -12.70 3.91
N ASP A 216 -39.93 -12.30 4.33
CA ASP A 216 -39.69 -11.53 5.55
C ASP A 216 -40.24 -10.09 5.43
N VAL A 217 -40.28 -9.55 4.21
CA VAL A 217 -40.84 -8.22 3.92
C VAL A 217 -42.37 -8.24 3.92
N MET A 218 -42.98 -9.29 3.37
CA MET A 218 -44.44 -9.48 3.35
C MET A 218 -45.04 -9.68 4.74
N GLN A 219 -44.31 -10.36 5.62
CA GLN A 219 -44.72 -10.55 7.01
C GLN A 219 -44.68 -9.23 7.79
N ARG A 220 -43.70 -8.37 7.52
CA ARG A 220 -43.59 -7.04 8.14
C ARG A 220 -44.69 -6.08 7.70
N LEU A 221 -45.12 -6.14 6.45
CA LEU A 221 -46.18 -5.28 5.91
C LEU A 221 -47.57 -5.60 6.47
N ARG A 222 -47.84 -6.84 6.89
CA ARG A 222 -49.12 -7.25 7.51
C ARG A 222 -49.20 -6.97 9.01
N ALA A 223 -48.06 -6.76 9.67
CA ALA A 223 -47.98 -6.56 11.12
C ALA A 223 -48.19 -5.09 11.56
N ASN A 224 -48.21 -4.14 10.62
CA ASN A 224 -48.35 -2.70 10.88
C ASN A 224 -49.65 -2.11 10.29
N THR A 225 -50.70 -2.93 10.19
CA THR A 225 -52.10 -2.55 9.92
C THR A 225 -52.90 -2.77 11.19
#